data_AF-A0A818FF56-F1
#
_entry.id   AF-A0A818FF56-F1
#
_cell.length_a   1.000
_cell.length_b   1.000
_cell.length_c   1.000
_cell.angle_alpha   90.00
_cell.angle_beta   90.00
_cell.angle_gamma   90.00
#
_symmetry.space_group_name_H-M   'P 1'
#
loop_
_entity.id
_entity.type
_entity.pdbx_description
1 polymer ?
#
loop_
_entity_poly.entity_id
_entity_poly.type
_entity_poly.pdbx_seq_one_letter_code
_entity_poly.pdbx_strand_id
1 'polypeptide(L)'
;KYLKYQKYILDIQADIYLFNQNYSIKTNIEINIYEINKYRPNFINQTLIELYELPYQFQAFDFDNNKQTNGYLTYYLSNCFNYCPFEINPNNGILNLKKQINFIKDHIYD
;
A
#
# COMPACT_ATOMS: atom_id res chain seq x y z
N LYS A 1 -9.62 11.77 11.33
CA LYS A 1 -9.02 11.12 12.52
C LYS A 1 -8.47 9.78 12.06
N TYR A 2 -7.16 9.59 12.03
CA TYR A 2 -6.55 8.36 11.53
C TYR A 2 -6.34 7.37 12.68
N LEU A 3 -6.57 6.08 12.43
CA LEU A 3 -6.29 5.03 13.40
C LEU A 3 -4.82 4.64 13.24
N LYS A 4 -3.95 5.21 14.08
CA LYS A 4 -2.60 4.65 14.29
C LYS A 4 -2.73 3.34 15.07
N TYR A 5 -1.73 2.46 14.96
CA TYR A 5 -1.65 1.31 15.85
C TYR A 5 -1.75 1.76 17.30
N GLN A 6 -2.70 1.17 18.03
CA GLN A 6 -2.92 1.45 19.44
C GLN A 6 -3.10 0.14 20.18
N LYS A 7 -2.39 0.01 21.30
CA LYS A 7 -2.51 -1.12 22.21
C LYS A 7 -3.10 -0.61 23.52
N TYR A 8 -4.19 -1.24 23.94
CA TYR A 8 -4.81 -1.00 25.24
C TYR A 8 -4.73 -2.29 26.06
N ILE A 9 -4.43 -2.13 27.34
CA ILE A 9 -4.51 -3.20 28.32
C ILE A 9 -5.57 -2.75 29.32
N LEU A 10 -6.62 -3.54 29.46
CA LEU A 10 -7.68 -3.31 30.43
C LEU A 10 -7.54 -4.33 31.54
N ASP A 11 -7.27 -3.85 32.75
CA ASP A 11 -7.31 -4.67 33.94
C ASP A 11 -8.75 -4.78 34.43
N ILE A 12 -9.22 -6.01 34.55
CA ILE A 12 -10.57 -6.33 35.01
C ILE A 12 -10.46 -7.04 36.34
N GLN A 13 -11.17 -6.52 37.34
CA GLN A 13 -11.32 -7.12 38.65
C GLN A 13 -12.80 -7.40 38.89
N ALA A 14 -13.11 -8.63 39.29
CA ALA A 14 -14.43 -9.00 39.76
C ALA A 14 -14.34 -9.33 41.25
N ASP A 15 -15.05 -8.53 42.05
CA ASP A 15 -15.16 -8.70 43.50
C ASP A 15 -16.53 -9.26 43.85
N ILE A 16 -16.54 -10.30 44.68
CA ILE A 16 -17.74 -11.03 45.07
C ILE A 16 -17.75 -11.16 46.60
N TYR A 17 -18.88 -10.84 47.22
CA TYR A 17 -19.11 -11.08 48.64
C TYR A 17 -20.04 -12.28 48.83
N LEU A 18 -19.53 -13.36 49.44
CA LEU A 18 -20.27 -14.59 49.71
C LEU A 18 -19.88 -15.14 51.09
N PHE A 19 -20.86 -15.66 51.83
CA PHE A 19 -20.64 -16.30 53.14
C PHE A 19 -19.79 -15.46 54.12
N ASN A 20 -20.05 -14.15 54.17
CA ASN A 20 -19.31 -13.18 54.97
C ASN A 20 -17.81 -13.05 54.62
N GLN A 21 -17.40 -13.46 53.42
CA GLN A 21 -16.04 -13.34 52.90
C GLN A 21 -16.02 -12.61 51.55
N ASN A 22 -14.94 -11.87 51.29
CA ASN A 22 -14.67 -11.24 50.00
C ASN A 22 -13.78 -12.15 49.15
N TYR A 23 -14.18 -12.37 47.90
CA TYR A 23 -13.40 -13.04 46.87
C TYR A 23 -13.10 -12.03 45.77
N SER A 24 -11.90 -12.09 45.21
CA SER A 24 -11.50 -11.22 44.10
C SER A 24 -10.78 -12.06 43.06
N ILE A 25 -11.11 -11.85 41.79
CA ILE A 25 -10.38 -12.40 40.66
C ILE A 25 -9.99 -11.26 39.73
N LYS A 26 -8.76 -11.31 39.21
CA LYS A 26 -8.23 -10.33 38.27
C LYS A 26 -7.83 -11.00 36.98
N THR A 27 -8.05 -10.30 35.88
CA THR A 27 -7.56 -10.70 34.56
C THR A 27 -7.28 -9.45 33.73
N ASN A 28 -6.61 -9.62 32.59
CA ASN A 28 -6.34 -8.55 31.65
C ASN A 28 -6.96 -8.84 30.28
N ILE A 29 -7.44 -7.79 29.61
CA ILE A 29 -7.83 -7.84 28.21
C ILE A 29 -6.85 -6.98 27.42
N GLU A 30 -6.17 -7.60 26.47
CA GLU A 30 -5.37 -6.89 25.48
C GLU A 30 -6.23 -6.56 24.25
N ILE A 31 -6.33 -5.27 23.93
CA ILE A 31 -7.02 -4.78 22.73
C ILE A 31 -5.97 -4.16 21.82
N ASN A 32 -5.77 -4.79 20.67
CA ASN A 32 -4.89 -4.31 19.60
C ASN A 32 -5.74 -3.69 18.49
N ILE A 33 -5.56 -2.39 18.26
CA ILE A 33 -6.19 -1.65 17.17
C ILE A 33 -5.19 -1.52 16.03
N TYR A 34 -5.55 -2.07 14.87
CA TYR A 34 -4.77 -1.99 13.65
C TYR A 34 -5.38 -0.99 12.67
N GLU A 35 -4.53 -0.39 11.84
CA GLU A 35 -4.98 0.38 10.70
C GLU A 35 -5.59 -0.55 9.63
N ILE A 36 -6.70 -0.14 9.05
CA ILE A 36 -7.30 -0.82 7.88
C ILE A 36 -6.84 -0.13 6.60
N ASN A 37 -6.76 -0.88 5.50
CA ASN A 37 -6.56 -0.30 4.17
C ASN A 37 -7.85 0.42 3.77
N LYS A 38 -7.83 1.75 3.84
CA LYS A 38 -9.03 2.57 3.67
C LYS A 38 -9.00 3.34 2.36
N TYR A 39 -7.83 3.80 1.94
CA TYR A 39 -7.71 4.68 0.79
C TYR A 39 -7.24 3.90 -0.44
N ARG A 40 -7.54 4.43 -1.62
CA ARG A 40 -7.01 3.89 -2.86
C ARG A 40 -5.85 4.78 -3.31
N PRO A 41 -4.80 4.20 -3.90
CA PRO A 41 -3.75 4.98 -4.54
C PRO A 41 -4.32 5.87 -5.66
N ASN A 42 -3.83 7.10 -5.76
CA ASN A 42 -4.16 8.03 -6.82
C ASN A 42 -2.88 8.53 -7.49
N PHE A 43 -2.87 8.56 -8.83
CA PHE A 43 -1.78 9.20 -9.57
C PHE A 43 -1.83 10.71 -9.40
N ILE A 44 -0.67 11.35 -9.27
CA ILE A 44 -0.55 12.81 -9.17
C ILE A 44 -0.96 13.46 -10.50
N ASN A 45 -0.54 12.88 -11.62
CA ASN A 45 -0.92 13.31 -12.96
C ASN A 45 -1.49 12.14 -13.76
N GLN A 46 -2.60 12.37 -14.46
CA GLN A 46 -3.15 11.46 -15.46
C GLN A 46 -2.75 11.96 -16.84
N THR A 47 -1.48 11.81 -17.18
CA THR A 47 -0.94 12.28 -18.47
C THR A 47 -0.69 11.10 -19.39
N LEU A 48 -1.23 11.20 -20.60
CA LEU A 48 -0.67 10.50 -21.74
C LEU A 48 0.78 10.97 -21.89
N ILE A 49 1.69 10.03 -22.03
CA ILE A 49 3.12 10.30 -22.22
C ILE A 49 3.55 9.85 -23.60
N GLU A 50 4.46 10.58 -24.20
CA GLU A 50 5.05 10.24 -25.48
C GLU A 50 6.38 9.47 -25.32
N LEU A 51 6.80 8.76 -26.37
CA LEU A 51 7.96 7.88 -26.30
C LEU A 51 9.26 8.61 -25.97
N TYR A 52 9.42 9.85 -26.42
CA TYR A 52 10.61 10.67 -26.18
C TYR A 52 10.74 11.13 -24.72
N GLU A 53 9.69 11.01 -23.92
CA GLU A 53 9.68 11.40 -22.50
C GLU A 53 10.22 10.29 -21.58
N LEU A 54 10.59 9.13 -22.14
CA LEU A 54 11.19 8.05 -21.37
C LEU A 54 12.68 8.33 -21.06
N PRO A 55 13.17 8.05 -19.84
CA PRO A 55 12.46 7.49 -18.69
C PRO A 55 11.42 8.43 -18.09
N TYR A 56 10.21 7.92 -17.84
CA TYR A 56 9.15 8.69 -17.18
C TYR A 56 8.82 8.09 -15.81
N GLN A 57 8.77 8.90 -14.76
CA GLN A 57 8.41 8.44 -13.43
C GLN A 57 6.95 8.73 -13.12
N PHE A 58 6.14 7.66 -13.03
CA PHE A 58 4.81 7.79 -12.46
C PHE A 58 4.89 8.04 -10.96
N GLN A 59 4.12 9.02 -10.50
CA GLN A 59 3.97 9.32 -9.09
C GLN A 59 2.53 9.08 -8.68
N ALA A 60 2.34 8.29 -7.64
CA ALA A 60 1.07 8.10 -6.97
C ALA A 60 1.21 8.40 -5.48
N PHE A 61 0.07 8.67 -4.85
CA PHE A 61 -0.04 8.83 -3.41
C PHE A 61 -1.19 7.98 -2.88
N ASP A 62 -1.01 7.52 -1.65
CA ASP A 62 -2.05 6.91 -0.84
C ASP A 62 -2.18 7.72 0.46
N PHE A 63 -3.36 7.78 1.06
CA PHE A 63 -3.59 8.49 2.33
C PHE A 63 -3.59 7.58 3.56
N ASP A 64 -3.44 6.26 3.40
CA ASP A 64 -3.19 5.35 4.52
C ASP A 64 -1.83 5.67 5.16
N ASN A 65 -1.79 5.69 6.48
CA ASN A 65 -0.62 6.14 7.25
C ASN A 65 0.53 5.15 7.18
N ASN A 66 0.26 3.86 7.27
CA ASN A 66 1.30 2.84 7.25
C ASN A 66 1.83 2.65 5.82
N LYS A 67 2.90 3.38 5.49
CA LYS A 67 3.61 3.32 4.19
C LYS A 67 4.39 2.03 3.95
N GLN A 68 4.42 1.11 4.90
CA GLN A 68 5.04 -0.21 4.76
C GLN A 68 4.01 -1.31 4.50
N THR A 69 2.71 -1.04 4.70
CA THR A 69 1.63 -1.99 4.42
C THR A 69 0.52 -1.34 3.59
N ASN A 70 -0.48 -0.72 4.23
CA ASN A 70 -1.71 -0.28 3.57
C ASN A 70 -1.47 0.87 2.58
N GLY A 71 -0.56 1.78 2.92
CA GLY A 71 -0.16 2.89 2.05
C GLY A 71 1.12 2.59 1.26
N TYR A 72 1.58 1.34 1.19
CA TYR A 72 2.71 0.95 0.36
C TYR A 72 2.29 0.88 -1.11
N LEU A 73 3.03 1.58 -1.97
CA LEU A 73 2.72 1.67 -3.38
C LEU A 73 3.58 0.71 -4.19
N THR A 74 2.95 0.02 -5.14
CA THR A 74 3.64 -0.76 -6.15
C THR A 74 3.08 -0.48 -7.54
N TYR A 75 3.94 -0.54 -8.56
CA TYR A 75 3.61 -0.21 -9.94
C TYR A 75 3.75 -1.45 -10.82
N TYR A 76 2.80 -1.65 -11.74
CA TYR A 76 2.84 -2.73 -12.72
C TYR A 76 2.15 -2.31 -14.03
N LEU A 77 2.49 -2.97 -15.11
CA LEU A 77 1.85 -2.79 -16.42
C LEU A 77 0.76 -3.84 -16.60
N SER A 78 -0.51 -3.42 -16.59
CA SER A 78 -1.66 -4.32 -16.65
C SER A 78 -1.94 -4.92 -18.02
N ASN A 79 -1.52 -4.25 -19.11
CA ASN A 79 -1.80 -4.67 -20.49
C ASN A 79 -0.56 -5.20 -21.21
N CYS A 80 0.26 -5.97 -20.50
CA CYS A 80 1.57 -6.42 -20.96
C CYS A 80 1.73 -7.96 -20.92
N PHE A 81 0.74 -8.70 -21.43
CA PHE A 81 0.68 -10.17 -21.30
C PHE A 81 1.57 -10.96 -22.26
N ASN A 82 1.73 -10.52 -23.51
CA ASN A 82 2.48 -11.27 -24.54
C ASN A 82 3.79 -10.59 -24.94
N TYR A 83 3.70 -9.29 -25.24
CA TYR A 83 4.83 -8.49 -25.67
C TYR A 83 4.71 -7.10 -25.07
N CYS A 84 5.67 -6.75 -24.22
CA CYS A 84 5.69 -5.48 -23.52
C CYS A 84 7.01 -4.79 -23.84
N PRO A 85 7.01 -3.78 -24.72
CA PRO A 85 8.22 -3.02 -25.05
C PRO A 85 8.73 -2.17 -23.89
N PHE A 86 7.90 -2.02 -22.86
CA PHE A 86 8.21 -1.24 -21.69
C PHE A 86 8.46 -2.12 -20.47
N GLU A 87 9.19 -1.56 -19.52
CA GLU A 87 9.33 -2.10 -18.18
C GLU A 87 9.07 -0.98 -17.17
N ILE A 88 8.41 -1.30 -16.05
CA ILE A 88 8.20 -0.36 -14.96
C ILE A 88 8.85 -0.91 -13.71
N ASN A 89 9.60 -0.06 -13.00
CA ASN A 89 10.14 -0.43 -11.72
C ASN A 89 9.00 -0.39 -10.67
N PRO A 90 8.72 -1.53 -10.00
CA PRO A 90 7.57 -1.64 -9.11
C PRO A 90 7.69 -0.80 -7.85
N ASN A 91 8.88 -0.31 -7.49
CA ASN A 91 9.13 0.41 -6.24
C ASN A 91 9.09 1.93 -6.42
N ASN A 92 9.45 2.44 -7.61
CA ASN A 92 9.57 3.88 -7.84
C ASN A 92 8.75 4.40 -9.04
N GLY A 93 8.10 3.52 -9.79
CA GLY A 93 7.22 3.90 -10.91
C GLY A 93 7.96 4.40 -12.15
N ILE A 94 9.28 4.24 -12.24
CA ILE A 94 10.04 4.60 -13.45
C ILE A 94 9.70 3.62 -14.57
N LEU A 95 9.09 4.15 -15.63
CA LEU A 95 8.83 3.47 -16.89
C LEU A 95 10.02 3.67 -17.84
N ASN A 96 10.46 2.59 -18.47
CA ASN A 96 11.55 2.55 -19.44
C ASN A 96 11.19 1.72 -20.66
N LEU A 97 11.92 1.92 -21.74
CA LEU A 97 12.01 0.96 -22.84
C LEU A 97 12.87 -0.24 -22.41
N LYS A 98 12.41 -1.46 -22.74
CA LYS A 98 13.27 -2.63 -22.63
C LYS A 98 14.41 -2.53 -23.64
N LYS A 99 15.63 -2.82 -23.17
CA LYS A 99 16.88 -2.76 -23.97
C LYS A 99 16.87 -3.59 -25.25
N GLN A 100 15.99 -4.59 -25.36
CA GLN A 100 15.73 -5.29 -26.60
C GLN A 100 14.35 -4.87 -27.06
N ILE A 101 14.28 -4.14 -28.19
CA ILE A 101 13.39 -4.38 -29.33
C ILE A 101 13.60 -3.25 -30.35
N ASN A 102 13.78 -3.66 -31.61
CA ASN A 102 13.83 -2.85 -32.82
C ASN A 102 12.50 -2.13 -33.14
N PHE A 103 11.80 -1.53 -32.17
CA PHE A 103 10.48 -0.89 -32.40
C PHE A 103 10.60 0.30 -33.36
N ILE A 104 11.78 0.93 -33.39
CA ILE A 104 12.09 2.09 -34.21
C ILE A 104 12.30 1.69 -35.68
N LYS A 105 12.62 0.43 -36.00
CA LYS A 105 12.88 0.02 -37.39
C LYS A 105 11.62 -0.22 -38.22
N ASP A 106 10.52 -0.61 -37.58
CA ASP A 106 9.30 -1.01 -38.30
C ASP A 106 8.26 0.11 -38.46
N HIS A 107 8.46 1.29 -37.84
CA HIS A 107 7.50 2.41 -37.88
C HIS A 107 8.07 3.76 -38.34
N ILE A 108 9.33 3.80 -38.80
CA ILE A 108 9.91 4.99 -39.47
C ILE A 108 9.85 4.87 -41.01
N TYR A 109 9.44 3.72 -41.55
CA TYR A 109 9.37 3.45 -42.99
C TYR A 109 7.95 3.14 -43.50
N ASP A 110 6.92 3.80 -42.96
CA ASP A 110 5.60 3.91 -43.59
C ASP A 110 5.23 5.38 -43.83
#